data_AF-A0A1Q9PA01-F1
#
_entry.id   AF-A0A1Q9PA01-F1
#
_cell.length_a   1.000
_cell.length_b   1.000
_cell.length_c   1.000
_cell.angle_alpha   90.00
_cell.angle_beta   90.00
_cell.angle_gamma   90.00
#
_symmetry.space_group_name_H-M   'P 1'
#
loop_
_entity.id
_entity.type
_entity.pdbx_description
1 polymer ?
#
loop_
_entity_poly.entity_id
_entity_poly.type
_entity_poly.pdbx_seq_one_letter_code
_entity_poly.pdbx_strand_id
1 'polypeptide(L)'
;MTLHNRNPFLLCLGGGMLMFVSGVSGAIGVIGELTEILQYVFGLAFLETFENFMTGLAMWAAFGGMIVIIGGLILTTRRVRFGRILISAGIIVGVVGLLMTLVQMASSGMFVMGMMEQLQQSLGWIGAMMAFIARIIAEQKPMIDR
;
A
#
# COMPACT_ATOMS: atom_id res chain seq x y z
N MET A 1 -28.19 9.02 11.07
CA MET A 1 -26.83 9.51 11.36
C MET A 1 -26.16 9.89 10.05
N THR A 2 -26.08 11.18 9.73
CA THR A 2 -25.37 11.65 8.53
C THR A 2 -23.88 11.67 8.82
N LEU A 3 -23.15 10.64 8.37
CA LEU A 3 -21.69 10.59 8.45
C LEU A 3 -21.09 11.80 7.71
N HIS A 4 -20.41 12.66 8.46
CA HIS A 4 -19.57 13.69 7.88
C HIS A 4 -18.49 13.02 7.03
N ASN A 5 -18.23 13.51 5.81
CA ASN A 5 -17.18 12.98 4.93
C ASN A 5 -17.34 11.49 4.53
N ARG A 6 -18.56 11.03 4.21
CA ARG A 6 -18.83 9.64 3.77
C ARG A 6 -18.10 9.24 2.47
N ASN A 7 -18.08 10.11 1.47
CA ASN A 7 -17.43 9.83 0.18
C ASN A 7 -15.90 9.64 0.31
N PRO A 8 -15.16 10.54 0.98
CA PRO A 8 -13.72 10.34 1.17
C PRO A 8 -13.41 9.16 2.11
N PHE A 9 -14.29 8.82 3.06
CA PHE A 9 -14.13 7.58 3.83
C PHE A 9 -14.17 6.33 2.95
N LEU A 10 -15.16 6.23 2.05
CA LEU A 10 -15.29 5.08 1.14
C LEU A 10 -14.07 4.96 0.20
N LEU A 11 -13.55 6.09 -0.27
CA LEU A 11 -12.33 6.11 -1.10
C LEU A 11 -11.08 5.70 -0.33
N CYS A 12 -10.94 6.10 0.95
CA CYS A 12 -9.85 5.62 1.82
C CYS A 12 -9.97 4.12 2.11
N LEU A 13 -11.19 3.63 2.32
CA LEU A 13 -11.44 2.23 2.62
C LEU A 13 -11.14 1.35 1.41
N GLY A 14 -11.65 1.71 0.23
CA GLY A 14 -11.33 1.02 -1.03
C GLY A 14 -9.85 1.12 -1.38
N GLY A 15 -9.28 2.32 -1.30
CA GLY A 15 -7.86 2.55 -1.58
C GLY A 15 -6.92 1.80 -0.65
N GLY A 16 -7.19 1.84 0.65
CA GLY A 16 -6.42 1.11 1.65
C GLY A 16 -6.53 -0.40 1.53
N MET A 17 -7.71 -0.94 1.17
CA MET A 17 -7.87 -2.37 0.88
C MET A 17 -7.05 -2.80 -0.35
N LEU A 18 -7.07 -2.02 -1.43
CA LEU A 18 -6.27 -2.33 -2.61
C LEU A 18 -4.76 -2.26 -2.33
N MET A 19 -4.31 -1.27 -1.57
CA MET A 19 -2.92 -1.19 -1.10
C MET A 19 -2.54 -2.35 -0.18
N PHE A 20 -3.48 -2.79 0.67
CA PHE A 20 -3.26 -3.94 1.54
C PHE A 20 -3.13 -5.24 0.75
N VAL A 21 -4.06 -5.51 -0.18
CA VAL A 21 -4.07 -6.73 -0.99
C VAL A 21 -2.87 -6.78 -1.92
N SER A 22 -2.49 -5.65 -2.52
CA SER A 22 -1.27 -5.57 -3.35
C SER A 22 0.00 -5.77 -2.52
N GLY A 23 0.09 -5.22 -1.31
CA GLY A 23 1.23 -5.42 -0.42
C GLY A 23 1.38 -6.88 0.04
N VAL A 24 0.28 -7.51 0.48
CA VAL A 24 0.29 -8.91 0.93
C VAL A 24 0.55 -9.87 -0.22
N SER A 25 -0.12 -9.68 -1.36
CA SER A 25 0.01 -10.60 -2.50
C SER A 25 1.29 -10.38 -3.30
N GLY A 26 1.76 -9.12 -3.37
CA GLY A 26 3.02 -8.73 -4.01
C GLY A 26 4.25 -9.32 -3.32
N ALA A 27 4.19 -9.51 -1.99
CA ALA A 27 5.23 -10.24 -1.27
C ALA A 27 5.38 -11.66 -1.80
N ILE A 28 4.27 -12.36 -1.99
CA ILE A 28 4.23 -13.80 -2.26
C ILE A 28 4.66 -14.11 -3.70
N GLY A 29 4.23 -13.28 -4.67
CA GLY A 29 4.55 -13.48 -6.09
C GLY A 29 6.06 -13.39 -6.36
N VAL A 30 6.68 -12.33 -5.86
CA VAL A 30 8.11 -12.07 -6.15
C VAL A 30 9.02 -13.06 -5.42
N ILE A 31 8.61 -13.53 -4.24
CA ILE A 31 9.33 -14.60 -3.52
C ILE A 31 9.29 -15.90 -4.33
N GLY A 32 8.13 -16.28 -4.87
CA GLY A 32 7.97 -17.49 -5.68
C GLY A 32 8.87 -17.51 -6.92
N GLU A 33 8.89 -16.42 -7.70
CA GLU A 33 9.66 -16.39 -8.95
C GLU A 33 11.18 -16.22 -8.75
N LEU A 34 11.61 -15.49 -7.72
CA LEU A 34 13.06 -15.32 -7.46
C LEU A 34 13.70 -16.52 -6.76
N THR A 35 12.96 -17.27 -5.95
CA THR A 35 13.51 -18.40 -5.17
C THR A 35 14.17 -19.44 -6.08
N GLU A 36 13.57 -19.77 -7.23
CA GLU A 36 14.10 -20.78 -8.15
C GLU A 36 15.43 -20.36 -8.81
N ILE A 37 15.57 -19.09 -9.18
CA ILE A 37 16.76 -18.59 -9.91
C ILE A 37 17.89 -18.26 -8.93
N LEU A 38 17.59 -17.60 -7.80
CA LEU A 38 18.61 -17.23 -6.81
C LEU A 38 19.21 -18.46 -6.11
N GLN A 39 18.42 -19.52 -5.90
CA GLN A 39 18.90 -20.73 -5.22
C GLN A 39 20.01 -21.40 -6.03
N TYR A 40 19.90 -21.34 -7.35
CA TYR A 40 20.87 -21.91 -8.28
C TYR A 40 22.20 -21.14 -8.31
N VAL A 41 22.18 -19.81 -8.09
CA VAL A 41 23.36 -18.94 -8.27
C VAL A 41 24.07 -18.59 -6.97
N PHE A 42 23.34 -18.30 -5.89
CA PHE A 42 23.90 -17.73 -4.65
C PHE A 42 23.82 -18.65 -3.42
N GLY A 43 23.13 -19.79 -3.53
CA GLY A 43 22.94 -20.75 -2.44
C GLY A 43 21.88 -20.32 -1.42
N LEU A 44 21.42 -21.30 -0.62
CA LEU A 44 20.25 -21.18 0.27
C LEU A 44 20.37 -20.07 1.33
N ALA A 45 21.56 -19.82 1.88
CA ALA A 45 21.74 -18.86 2.97
C ALA A 45 21.54 -17.39 2.56
N PHE A 46 21.95 -17.03 1.34
CA PHE A 46 21.70 -15.69 0.80
C PHE A 46 20.22 -15.48 0.49
N LEU A 47 19.56 -16.55 0.03
CA LEU A 47 18.17 -16.54 -0.37
C LEU A 47 17.22 -16.32 0.80
N GLU A 48 17.41 -17.02 1.92
CA GLU A 48 16.59 -16.83 3.13
C GLU A 48 16.71 -15.41 3.70
N THR A 49 17.92 -14.83 3.65
CA THR A 49 18.17 -13.47 4.16
C THR A 49 17.48 -12.44 3.28
N PHE A 50 17.56 -12.63 1.95
CA PHE A 50 16.90 -11.77 0.98
C PHE A 50 15.37 -11.89 1.09
N GLU A 51 14.82 -13.10 1.14
CA GLU A 51 13.39 -13.37 1.27
C GLU A 51 12.78 -12.74 2.54
N ASN A 52 13.47 -12.85 3.68
CA ASN A 52 13.03 -12.21 4.93
C ASN A 52 13.01 -10.68 4.83
N PHE A 53 14.03 -10.08 4.20
CA PHE A 53 14.07 -8.64 3.97
C PHE A 53 12.93 -8.20 3.03
N MET A 54 12.66 -8.99 2.00
CA MET A 54 11.61 -8.73 1.02
C MET A 54 10.20 -8.83 1.61
N THR A 55 9.95 -9.86 2.42
CA THR A 55 8.70 -10.02 3.17
C THR A 55 8.47 -8.82 4.11
N GLY A 56 9.54 -8.38 4.78
CA GLY A 56 9.52 -7.18 5.61
C GLY A 56 9.08 -5.94 4.81
N LEU A 57 9.67 -5.68 3.65
CA LEU A 57 9.33 -4.54 2.81
C LEU A 57 7.89 -4.58 2.26
N ALA A 58 7.43 -5.75 1.84
CA ALA A 58 6.05 -5.90 1.36
C ALA A 58 5.02 -5.70 2.49
N MET A 59 5.37 -6.06 3.73
CA MET A 59 4.56 -5.71 4.90
C MET A 59 4.44 -4.18 5.07
N TRP A 60 5.44 -3.37 4.73
CA TRP A 60 5.31 -1.91 4.78
C TRP A 60 4.22 -1.39 3.85
N ALA A 61 4.07 -1.97 2.64
CA ALA A 61 2.97 -1.63 1.75
C ALA A 61 1.60 -1.93 2.39
N ALA A 62 1.47 -3.09 3.03
CA ALA A 62 0.27 -3.48 3.76
C ALA A 62 -0.01 -2.57 4.97
N PHE A 63 1.03 -2.18 5.73
CA PHE A 63 0.93 -1.20 6.80
C PHE A 63 0.45 0.17 6.29
N GLY A 64 0.94 0.62 5.14
CA GLY A 64 0.46 1.83 4.47
C GLY A 64 -1.05 1.77 4.22
N GLY A 65 -1.55 0.65 3.69
CA GLY A 65 -2.98 0.41 3.48
C GLY A 65 -3.80 0.48 4.77
N MET A 66 -3.34 -0.14 5.87
CA MET A 66 -4.01 -0.07 7.17
C MET A 66 -4.05 1.36 7.73
N ILE A 67 -2.95 2.09 7.64
CA ILE A 67 -2.85 3.48 8.11
C ILE A 67 -3.83 4.38 7.34
N VAL A 68 -3.99 4.16 6.03
CA VAL A 68 -4.97 4.87 5.21
C VAL A 68 -6.41 4.57 5.66
N ILE A 69 -6.74 3.31 5.97
CA ILE A 69 -8.08 2.93 6.47
C ILE A 69 -8.37 3.61 7.81
N ILE A 70 -7.42 3.57 8.75
CA ILE A 70 -7.56 4.21 10.06
C ILE A 70 -7.69 5.74 9.90
N GLY A 71 -6.89 6.34 9.02
CA GLY A 71 -6.97 7.77 8.72
C GLY A 71 -8.31 8.17 8.10
N GLY A 72 -8.87 7.30 7.25
CA GLY A 72 -10.23 7.42 6.72
C GLY A 72 -11.30 7.37 7.81
N LEU A 73 -11.17 6.47 8.80
CA LEU A 73 -12.10 6.44 9.94
C LEU A 73 -12.04 7.75 10.74
N ILE A 74 -10.84 8.26 11.01
CA ILE A 74 -10.67 9.53 11.74
C ILE A 74 -11.23 10.73 10.96
N LEU A 75 -11.23 10.67 9.62
CA LEU A 75 -11.84 11.69 8.75
C LEU A 75 -13.35 11.87 8.99
N THR A 76 -14.03 10.85 9.50
CA THR A 76 -15.46 10.92 9.86
C THR A 76 -15.72 11.60 11.21
N THR A 77 -14.66 11.84 12.00
CA THR A 77 -14.72 12.44 13.34
C THR A 77 -14.40 13.94 13.30
N ARG A 78 -14.62 14.66 14.42
CA ARG A 78 -14.24 16.09 14.62
C ARG A 78 -12.76 16.42 14.33
N ARG A 79 -11.87 15.43 14.17
CA ARG A 79 -10.41 15.61 13.98
C ARG A 79 -9.94 15.39 12.53
N VAL A 80 -10.58 16.07 11.58
CA VAL A 80 -10.28 16.00 10.13
C VAL A 80 -8.81 16.32 9.77
N ARG A 81 -8.15 17.22 10.52
CA ARG A 81 -6.71 17.51 10.31
C ARG A 81 -5.84 16.28 10.62
N PHE A 82 -6.12 15.58 11.71
CA PHE A 82 -5.33 14.41 12.12
C PHE A 82 -5.52 13.25 11.14
N GLY A 83 -6.77 13.00 10.71
CA GLY A 83 -7.05 11.98 9.69
C GLY A 83 -6.27 12.18 8.39
N ARG A 84 -6.13 13.44 7.93
CA ARG A 84 -5.37 13.74 6.71
C ARG A 84 -3.86 13.56 6.84
N ILE A 85 -3.29 13.88 8.01
CA ILE A 85 -1.86 13.63 8.27
C ILE A 85 -1.62 12.12 8.24
N LEU A 86 -2.52 11.35 8.86
CA LEU A 86 -2.41 9.90 8.91
C LEU A 86 -2.53 9.28 7.51
N ILE A 87 -3.49 9.72 6.70
CA ILE A 87 -3.62 9.29 5.29
C ILE A 87 -2.37 9.62 4.49
N SER A 88 -1.81 10.83 4.65
CA SER A 88 -0.54 11.19 3.99
C SER A 88 0.61 10.28 4.38
N ALA A 89 0.75 9.96 5.67
CA ALA A 89 1.76 9.04 6.15
C ALA A 89 1.55 7.63 5.56
N GLY A 90 0.31 7.14 5.56
CA GLY A 90 -0.04 5.84 4.99
C GLY A 90 0.22 5.74 3.48
N ILE A 91 -0.08 6.80 2.71
CA ILE A 91 0.24 6.87 1.28
C ILE A 91 1.75 6.82 1.08
N ILE A 92 2.54 7.61 1.81
CA ILE A 92 4.00 7.63 1.66
C ILE A 92 4.57 6.25 1.98
N VAL A 93 4.21 5.67 3.11
CA VAL A 93 4.65 4.33 3.53
C VAL A 93 4.28 3.27 2.49
N GLY A 94 3.05 3.33 1.98
CA GLY A 94 2.59 2.36 0.99
C GLY A 94 3.22 2.52 -0.39
N VAL A 95 3.39 3.75 -0.87
CA VAL A 95 4.09 4.05 -2.13
C VAL A 95 5.56 3.66 -2.05
N VAL A 96 6.22 3.90 -0.91
CA VAL A 96 7.60 3.44 -0.69
C VAL A 96 7.66 1.91 -0.76
N GLY A 97 6.72 1.20 -0.12
CA GLY A 97 6.64 -0.26 -0.24
C GLY A 97 6.44 -0.75 -1.68
N LEU A 98 5.58 -0.09 -2.46
CA LEU A 98 5.35 -0.42 -3.88
C LEU A 98 6.54 -0.07 -4.79
N LEU A 99 7.28 1.01 -4.50
CA LEU A 99 8.50 1.35 -5.23
C LEU A 99 9.61 0.34 -4.96
N MET A 100 9.71 -0.14 -3.72
CA MET A 100 10.73 -1.13 -3.36
C MET A 100 10.52 -2.47 -4.09
N THR A 101 9.28 -2.90 -4.28
CA THR A 101 8.98 -4.10 -5.08
C THR A 101 9.32 -3.91 -6.57
N LEU A 102 9.19 -2.70 -7.13
CA LEU A 102 9.67 -2.41 -8.50
C LEU A 102 11.20 -2.42 -8.60
N VAL A 103 11.90 -1.81 -7.64
CA VAL A 103 13.38 -1.82 -7.59
C VAL A 103 13.91 -3.25 -7.49
N GLN A 104 13.23 -4.09 -6.71
CA GLN A 104 13.56 -5.50 -6.60
C GLN A 104 13.44 -6.23 -7.94
N MET A 105 12.32 -6.09 -8.65
CA MET A 105 12.12 -6.69 -9.97
C MET A 105 13.16 -6.20 -10.98
N ALA A 106 13.55 -4.92 -10.92
CA ALA A 106 14.63 -4.42 -11.77
C ALA A 106 15.98 -5.06 -11.42
N SER A 107 16.24 -5.33 -10.14
CA SER A 107 17.49 -5.95 -9.67
C SER A 107 17.59 -7.45 -9.97
N SER A 108 16.47 -8.15 -10.17
CA SER A 108 16.44 -9.58 -10.52
C SER A 108 16.75 -9.84 -12.00
N GLY A 109 16.89 -8.79 -12.82
CA GLY A 109 17.25 -8.90 -14.24
C GLY A 109 16.12 -9.40 -15.14
N MET A 110 14.95 -9.74 -14.59
CA MET A 110 13.75 -10.11 -15.34
C MET A 110 12.82 -8.91 -15.48
N PHE A 111 12.91 -8.20 -16.60
CA PHE A 111 11.99 -7.09 -16.93
C PHE A 111 10.58 -7.57 -17.33
N VAL A 112 10.37 -8.89 -17.43
CA VAL A 112 9.08 -9.47 -17.76
C VAL A 112 8.39 -9.85 -16.44
N MET A 113 7.62 -8.91 -15.89
CA MET A 113 6.74 -9.23 -14.77
C MET A 113 5.68 -10.25 -15.22
N GLY A 114 5.44 -11.26 -14.40
CA GLY A 114 4.30 -12.13 -14.55
C GLY A 114 2.99 -11.33 -14.54
N MET A 115 1.97 -11.79 -15.27
CA MET A 115 0.66 -11.12 -15.35
C MET A 115 0.07 -10.85 -13.95
N MET A 116 0.30 -11.76 -13.00
CA MET A 116 -0.16 -11.63 -11.62
C MET A 116 0.53 -10.48 -10.87
N GLU A 117 1.85 -10.34 -11.03
CA GLU A 117 2.64 -9.30 -10.39
C GLU A 117 2.31 -7.91 -10.93
N GLN A 118 2.07 -7.81 -12.26
CA GLN A 118 1.61 -6.56 -12.89
C GLN A 118 0.23 -6.13 -12.36
N LEU A 119 -0.69 -7.09 -12.20
CA LEU A 119 -2.00 -6.81 -11.61
C LEU A 119 -1.87 -6.33 -10.16
N GLN A 120 -1.03 -6.98 -9.35
CA GLN A 120 -0.81 -6.60 -7.96
C GLN A 120 -0.20 -5.19 -7.85
N GLN A 121 0.83 -4.88 -8.64
CA GLN A 121 1.40 -3.53 -8.72
C GLN A 121 0.33 -2.50 -9.09
N SER A 122 -0.42 -2.76 -10.14
CA SER A 122 -1.48 -1.86 -10.62
C SER A 122 -2.52 -1.58 -9.53
N LEU A 123 -2.98 -2.62 -8.81
CA LEU A 123 -3.92 -2.48 -7.70
C LEU A 123 -3.35 -1.60 -6.57
N GLY A 124 -2.07 -1.77 -6.24
CA GLY A 124 -1.40 -0.95 -5.23
C GLY A 124 -1.36 0.53 -5.60
N TRP A 125 -0.96 0.84 -6.83
CA TRP A 125 -0.92 2.22 -7.34
C TRP A 125 -2.31 2.84 -7.43
N ILE A 126 -3.32 2.10 -7.90
CA ILE A 126 -4.72 2.54 -7.92
C ILE A 126 -5.21 2.83 -6.49
N GLY A 127 -4.87 1.96 -5.54
CA GLY A 127 -5.20 2.14 -4.13
C GLY A 127 -4.59 3.42 -3.54
N ALA A 128 -3.32 3.69 -3.83
CA ALA A 128 -2.62 4.90 -3.39
C ALA A 128 -3.25 6.17 -4.00
N MET A 129 -3.63 6.13 -5.28
CA MET A 129 -4.29 7.26 -5.96
C MET A 129 -5.68 7.54 -5.38
N MET A 130 -6.48 6.50 -5.09
CA MET A 130 -7.77 6.68 -4.43
C MET A 130 -7.63 7.29 -3.03
N ALA A 131 -6.65 6.84 -2.24
CA ALA A 131 -6.35 7.42 -0.92
C ALA A 131 -5.94 8.90 -1.03
N PHE A 132 -5.17 9.25 -2.06
CA PHE A 132 -4.77 10.64 -2.33
C PHE A 132 -5.96 11.52 -2.71
N ILE A 133 -6.84 11.03 -3.60
CA ILE A 133 -8.08 11.72 -3.99
C ILE A 133 -8.99 11.91 -2.77
N ALA A 134 -9.14 10.88 -1.94
CA ALA A 134 -9.93 10.96 -0.71
C ALA A 134 -9.47 12.08 0.22
N ARG A 135 -8.15 12.25 0.36
CA ARG A 135 -7.55 13.34 1.14
C ARG A 135 -7.89 14.72 0.60
N ILE A 136 -7.95 14.88 -0.73
CA ILE A 136 -8.29 16.16 -1.38
C ILE A 136 -9.76 16.49 -1.19
N ILE A 137 -10.64 15.50 -1.37
CA ILE A 137 -12.11 15.66 -1.28
C ILE A 137 -12.57 15.92 0.16
N ALA A 138 -11.81 15.47 1.16
CA ALA A 138 -12.13 15.71 2.57
C ALA A 138 -12.19 17.21 2.90
N GLU A 139 -13.42 17.75 3.03
CA GLU A 139 -13.68 19.14 3.37
C GLU A 139 -13.14 19.50 4.77
N GLN A 140 -12.54 20.70 4.91
CA GLN A 140 -12.10 21.25 6.19
C GLN A 140 -13.22 21.90 7.00
N LYS A 141 -14.50 21.70 6.67
CA LYS A 141 -15.56 22.43 7.37
C LYS A 141 -15.64 21.89 8.81
N PRO A 142 -15.33 22.71 9.84
CA PRO A 142 -15.64 22.32 11.20
C PRO A 142 -17.14 22.03 11.25
N MET A 143 -17.55 21.00 12.00
CA MET A 143 -18.96 20.84 12.33
C MET A 143 -19.36 22.10 13.10
N ILE A 144 -19.99 23.04 12.40
CA ILE A 144 -20.66 24.17 13.01
C ILE A 144 -21.87 23.52 13.68
N ASP A 145 -21.72 23.22 14.97
CA ASP A 145 -22.84 23.01 15.87
C ASP A 145 -23.75 24.24 15.69
N ARG A 146 -24.98 24.00 15.22
CA ARG A 146 -26.04 25.01 15.19
C ARG A 146 -26.35 25.47 16.60
#